data_AF-A0A3M1Z5I2-F1
#
_entry.id   AF-A0A3M1Z5I2-F1
#
_cell.length_a   1.000
_cell.length_b   1.000
_cell.length_c   1.000
_cell.angle_alpha   90.00
_cell.angle_beta   90.00
_cell.angle_gamma   90.00
#
_symmetry.space_group_name_H-M   'P 1'
#
loop_
_entity.id
_entity.type
_entity.pdbx_description
1 polymer ?
#
loop_
_entity_poly.entity_id
_entity_poly.type
_entity_poly.pdbx_seq_one_letter_code
_entity_poly.pdbx_strand_id
1 'polypeptide(L)' 'MIYHITTEQAWQAAQKIGKYSAPSLESEGFIHCSTLEQILPVANSFYRGQQALVLLEIAPQALQAPLKWEA' A
#
# COMPACT_ATOMS: atom_id res chain seq x y z
N MET A 1 7.33 2.26 10.66
CA MET A 1 6.53 2.63 9.46
C MET A 1 6.37 1.40 8.60
N ILE A 2 5.25 1.27 7.90
CA ILE A 2 5.04 0.28 6.83
C ILE A 2 4.70 1.03 5.54
N TYR A 3 4.88 0.38 4.41
CA TYR A 3 4.81 1.03 3.11
C TYR A 3 3.84 0.33 2.18
N HIS A 4 3.13 1.10 1.36
CA HIS A 4 2.26 0.58 0.32
C HIS A 4 2.49 1.31 -1.00
N ILE A 5 2.65 0.57 -2.10
CA ILE A 5 2.79 1.13 -3.43
C ILE A 5 1.41 1.18 -4.08
N THR A 6 1.01 2.34 -4.56
CA THR A 6 -0.23 2.51 -5.31
C THR A 6 -0.06 3.53 -6.44
N THR A 7 -1.09 3.73 -7.25
CA THR A 7 -1.07 4.76 -8.29
C THR A 7 -1.41 6.12 -7.69
N GLU A 8 -0.85 7.18 -8.28
CA GLU A 8 -1.16 8.55 -7.91
C GLU A 8 -2.67 8.82 -8.01
N GLN A 9 -3.33 8.31 -9.05
CA GLN A 9 -4.77 8.44 -9.25
C GLN A 9 -5.57 7.81 -8.10
N ALA A 10 -5.22 6.59 -7.69
CA ALA A 10 -5.90 5.91 -6.58
C ALA A 10 -5.69 6.68 -5.26
N TRP A 11 -4.48 7.21 -5.04
CA TRP A 11 -4.19 8.02 -3.87
C TRP A 11 -4.97 9.33 -3.85
N GLN A 12 -5.04 10.04 -4.98
CA GLN A 12 -5.84 11.27 -5.11
C GLN A 12 -7.33 11.01 -4.85
N ALA A 13 -7.88 9.91 -5.36
CA ALA A 13 -9.27 9.53 -5.10
C ALA A 13 -9.50 9.24 -3.60
N ALA A 14 -8.59 8.49 -2.96
CA ALA A 14 -8.67 8.18 -1.54
C ALA A 14 -8.62 9.42 -0.65
N GLN A 15 -7.78 10.41 -0.99
CA GLN A 15 -7.71 11.68 -0.25
C GLN A 15 -9.04 12.45 -0.32
N LYS A 16 -9.74 12.44 -1.46
CA LYS A 16 -11.05 13.09 -1.60
C LYS A 16 -12.14 12.40 -0.79
N ILE A 17 -12.09 11.07 -0.71
CA ILE A 17 -13.06 10.24 0.01
C ILE A 17 -12.76 10.21 1.53
N GLY A 18 -11.50 10.47 1.92
CA GLY A 18 -11.03 10.33 3.29
C GLY A 18 -10.74 8.89 3.72
N LYS A 19 -10.74 7.94 2.77
CA LYS A 19 -10.47 6.52 3.01
C LYS A 19 -9.72 5.91 1.84
N TYR A 20 -8.67 5.15 2.15
CA TYR A 20 -7.93 4.37 1.17
C TYR A 20 -8.44 2.92 1.11
N SER A 21 -8.42 2.35 -0.09
CA SER A 21 -8.67 0.93 -0.36
C SER A 21 -7.80 0.49 -1.54
N ALA A 22 -7.53 -0.80 -1.64
CA ALA A 22 -6.81 -1.42 -2.75
C ALA A 22 -7.59 -2.64 -3.26
N PRO A 23 -7.43 -3.04 -4.54
CA PRO A 23 -8.10 -4.22 -5.09
C PRO A 23 -7.89 -5.50 -4.27
N SER A 24 -6.69 -5.68 -3.68
CA SER A 24 -6.38 -6.84 -2.83
C SER A 24 -7.28 -6.95 -1.59
N LEU A 25 -7.83 -5.82 -1.10
CA LEU A 25 -8.77 -5.86 0.02
C LEU A 25 -10.07 -6.59 -0.35
N GLU A 26 -10.51 -6.45 -1.60
CA GLU A 26 -11.71 -7.13 -2.10
C GLU A 26 -11.39 -8.58 -2.53
N SER A 27 -10.27 -8.80 -3.23
CA SER A 27 -9.93 -10.12 -3.78
C SER A 27 -9.29 -11.07 -2.78
N GLU A 28 -8.56 -10.57 -1.79
CA GLU A 28 -7.76 -11.37 -0.83
C GLU A 28 -8.14 -11.09 0.63
N GLY A 29 -8.86 -9.99 0.90
CA GLY A 29 -9.30 -9.60 2.24
C GLY A 29 -8.30 -8.72 3.00
N PHE A 30 -7.17 -8.32 2.41
CA PHE A 30 -6.18 -7.45 3.04
C PHE A 30 -5.39 -6.58 2.04
N ILE A 31 -4.71 -5.55 2.55
CA ILE A 31 -3.84 -4.67 1.75
C ILE A 31 -2.38 -5.05 1.99
N HIS A 32 -1.69 -5.45 0.91
CA HIS A 32 -0.27 -5.77 0.96
C HIS A 32 0.55 -4.54 1.37
N CYS A 33 1.30 -4.66 2.46
CA CYS A 33 2.25 -3.65 2.90
C CYS A 33 3.65 -4.27 2.98
N SER A 34 4.67 -3.43 2.88
CA SER A 34 6.07 -3.82 2.96
C SER A 34 6.75 -3.12 4.13
N THR A 35 7.76 -3.76 4.71
CA THR A 35 8.78 -3.04 5.51
C THR A 35 9.68 -2.21 4.59
N LEU A 36 10.57 -1.41 5.21
CA LEU A 36 11.56 -0.64 4.46
C LEU A 36 12.51 -1.55 3.66
N GLU A 37 12.87 -2.70 4.22
CA GLU A 37 13.76 -3.67 3.59
C GLU A 37 13.08 -4.41 2.43
N GLN A 38 11.76 -4.56 2.49
CA GLN A 38 10.96 -5.27 1.50
C GLN A 38 10.52 -4.39 0.32
N ILE A 39 10.50 -3.06 0.47
CA ILE A 39 9.85 -2.18 -0.51
C ILE A 39 10.51 -2.21 -1.89
N LEU A 40 11.85 -2.18 -1.95
CA LEU A 40 12.60 -2.21 -3.20
C LEU A 40 12.42 -3.52 -3.98
N PRO A 41 12.59 -4.71 -3.37
CA PRO A 41 12.34 -5.96 -4.11
C PRO A 41 10.87 -6.08 -4.54
N VAL A 42 9.90 -5.65 -3.74
CA VAL A 42 8.47 -5.64 -4.13
C VAL A 42 8.22 -4.72 -5.32
N ALA A 43 8.74 -3.49 -5.29
CA ALA A 43 8.62 -2.53 -6.40
C ALA A 43 9.18 -3.11 -7.70
N ASN A 44 10.35 -3.74 -7.64
CA ASN A 44 11.02 -4.32 -8.81
C ASN A 44 10.31 -5.56 -9.36
N SER A 45 9.66 -6.35 -8.51
CA SER A 45 8.95 -7.58 -8.91
C SER A 45 7.57 -7.31 -9.50
N PHE A 46 6.79 -6.41 -8.89
CA PHE A 46 5.36 -6.26 -9.22
C PHE A 46 5.03 -4.97 -9.99
N TYR A 47 5.87 -3.94 -9.86
CA TYR A 47 5.57 -2.60 -10.38
C TYR A 47 6.53 -2.14 -11.48
N ARG A 48 7.37 -3.05 -11.99
CA ARG A 48 8.37 -2.72 -13.01
C ARG A 48 7.72 -2.15 -14.27
N GLY A 49 8.22 -0.99 -14.71
CA GLY A 49 7.75 -0.31 -15.92
C GLY A 49 6.44 0.46 -15.76
N GLN A 50 5.79 0.39 -14.59
CA GLN A 50 4.64 1.23 -14.29
C GLN A 50 5.10 2.65 -13.94
N GLN A 51 4.27 3.63 -14.31
CA GLN A 51 4.50 5.06 -14.08
C GLN A 51 3.42 5.61 -13.15
N ALA A 52 3.61 6.85 -12.68
CA ALA A 52 2.68 7.54 -11.79
C ALA A 52 2.35 6.72 -10.53
N LEU A 53 3.38 6.08 -9.96
CA LEU A 53 3.30 5.40 -8.68
C LEU A 53 3.66 6.35 -7.55
N VAL A 54 3.02 6.14 -6.41
CA VAL A 54 3.33 6.80 -5.16
C VAL A 54 3.61 5.76 -4.09
N LEU A 55 4.49 6.13 -3.14
CA LEU A 55 4.76 5.35 -1.96
C LEU A 55 4.01 5.96 -0.78
N LEU A 56 3.06 5.22 -0.23
CA LEU A 56 2.37 5.63 0.99
C LEU A 56 3.18 5.14 2.18
N GLU A 57 3.60 6.07 3.04
CA GLU A 57 4.24 5.77 4.32
C GLU A 57 3.18 5.80 5.42
N ILE A 58 3.00 4.66 6.08
CA ILE A 58 1.91 4.43 7.02
C ILE A 58 2.50 4.24 8.42
N ALA A 59 2.01 5.03 9.37
CA ALA A 59 2.30 4.89 10.79
C ALA A 59 1.42 3.78 11.39
N PRO A 60 1.97 2.60 11.76
CA PRO A 60 1.16 1.49 12.26
C PRO A 60 0.35 1.85 13.51
N GLN A 61 0.87 2.73 14.35
CA GLN A 61 0.19 3.21 15.56
C GLN A 61 -1.07 4.06 15.28
N ALA A 62 -1.23 4.56 14.06
CA ALA A 62 -2.41 5.34 13.64
C ALA A 62 -3.46 4.48 12.92
N LEU A 63 -3.21 3.18 12.76
CA LEU A 63 -4.15 2.27 12.11
C LEU A 63 -5.35 1.98 13.00
N GLN A 64 -6.54 2.09 12.41
CA GLN A 64 -7.78 1.56 12.99
C GLN A 64 -8.01 0.09 12.57
N ALA A 65 -7.41 -0.33 11.46
CA ALA A 65 -7.47 -1.70 10.96
C ALA A 65 -6.39 -2.58 11.64
N PRO A 66 -6.63 -3.89 11.82
CA PRO A 66 -5.61 -4.78 12.36
C PRO A 66 -4.42 -4.88 11.41
N LEU A 67 -3.21 -4.75 11.97
CA LEU A 67 -1.97 -5.08 11.29
C LEU A 67 -1.56 -6.50 11.66
N LYS A 68 -1.34 -7.34 10.64
CA LYS A 68 -0.84 -8.71 10.81
C LYS A 68 0.46 -8.89 10.04
N TRP A 69 1.42 -9.56 10.67
CA TRP A 69 2.66 -10.00 10.04
C TRP A 69 2.54 -11.49 9.71
N GLU A 70 2.88 -11.87 8.49
CA GLU A 70 2.80 -13.25 8.00
C GLU A 70 4.18 -13.68 7.47
N ALA A 71 4.46 -14.98 7.56
CA ALA A 71 5.76 -15.60 7.25
C ALA A 71 5.74 -16.29 5.88
#